data_AF-A0A2H0BR25-F1
#
_entry.id   AF-A0A2H0BR25-F1
#
_cell.length_a   1.000
_cell.length_b   1.000
_cell.length_c   1.000
_cell.angle_alpha   90.00
_cell.angle_beta   90.00
_cell.angle_gamma   90.00
#
_symmetry.space_group_name_H-M   'P 1'
#
loop_
_entity.id
_entity.type
_entity.pdbx_description
1 polymer ?
#
loop_
_entity_poly.entity_id
_entity_poly.type
_entity_poly.pdbx_seq_one_letter_code
_entity_poly.pdbx_strand_id
1 'polypeptide(L)'
;MRKQNANYYAVGNRCALLLNELEALLRELEILSADNPQKNRAHLLKVLIQEEGFHRIETDPVREARDCLGASFNARALLAEAPEKFNCSSLMAYVYGRCGIRLPRYALSQFLRDPGVSVDFAPIFPGDLIFTGGPTEYWIHNDEQHIGHVGIATENRTIIHAVPGQGVIEESLNDFFAGRDFSGKRRIIPREGGLLILEAPPENEADCSEAYLLKIFGRS
;
A
#
# COMPACT_ATOMS: atom_id res chain seq x y z
N MET A 1 -13.26 -0.42 22.96
CA MET A 1 -13.08 0.36 21.72
C MET A 1 -12.50 -0.57 20.68
N ARG A 2 -13.24 -0.92 19.62
CA ARG A 2 -12.69 -1.69 18.49
C ARG A 2 -11.57 -0.85 17.90
N LYS A 3 -10.32 -1.34 17.94
CA LYS A 3 -9.30 -0.85 17.03
C LYS A 3 -9.91 -0.96 15.64
N GLN A 4 -9.84 0.08 14.83
CA GLN A 4 -9.98 -0.12 13.39
C GLN A 4 -8.86 -1.07 13.01
N ASN A 5 -9.18 -2.37 12.92
CA ASN A 5 -8.28 -3.36 12.36
C ASN A 5 -8.01 -2.87 10.94
N ALA A 6 -6.74 -2.84 10.56
CA ALA A 6 -6.27 -2.29 9.29
C ALA A 6 -6.84 -3.10 8.13
N ASN A 7 -8.09 -2.80 7.76
CA ASN A 7 -8.83 -3.54 6.75
C ASN A 7 -8.36 -3.04 5.39
N TYR A 8 -7.55 -3.86 4.74
CA TYR A 8 -7.12 -3.70 3.36
C TYR A 8 -8.34 -3.54 2.45
N TYR A 9 -8.29 -2.54 1.57
CA TYR A 9 -9.37 -2.21 0.65
C TYR A 9 -9.04 -2.79 -0.71
N ALA A 10 -9.94 -3.61 -1.26
CA ALA A 10 -9.85 -4.05 -2.65
C ALA A 10 -9.82 -2.83 -3.60
N VAL A 11 -9.01 -2.92 -4.66
CA VAL A 11 -8.95 -1.95 -5.75
C VAL A 11 -9.21 -2.69 -7.05
N GLY A 12 -10.41 -2.49 -7.60
CA GLY A 12 -10.92 -3.38 -8.64
C GLY A 12 -11.07 -4.80 -8.09
N ASN A 13 -10.59 -5.78 -8.85
CA ASN A 13 -10.57 -7.20 -8.47
C ASN A 13 -9.33 -7.61 -7.66
N ARG A 14 -8.45 -6.68 -7.28
CA ARG A 14 -7.24 -6.99 -6.52
C ARG A 14 -7.42 -6.68 -5.05
N CYS A 15 -6.87 -7.55 -4.20
CA CYS A 15 -6.82 -7.31 -2.76
C CYS A 15 -5.50 -7.74 -2.14
N ALA A 16 -5.06 -6.95 -1.17
CA ALA A 16 -3.97 -7.30 -0.26
C ALA A 16 -4.55 -8.01 0.97
N LEU A 17 -3.91 -9.10 1.37
CA LEU A 17 -4.27 -9.86 2.56
C LEU A 17 -3.01 -10.17 3.37
N LEU A 18 -2.95 -9.73 4.63
CA LEU A 18 -1.93 -10.22 5.56
C LEU A 18 -2.40 -11.52 6.19
N LEU A 19 -1.71 -12.61 5.89
CA LEU A 19 -2.03 -13.93 6.44
C LEU A 19 -2.04 -13.95 7.97
N ASN A 20 -1.12 -13.23 8.62
CA ASN A 20 -1.08 -13.17 10.08
C ASN A 20 -2.31 -12.48 10.68
N GLU A 21 -2.82 -11.43 10.04
CA GLU A 21 -4.00 -10.72 10.54
C GLU A 21 -5.26 -11.55 10.34
N LEU A 22 -5.39 -12.19 9.18
CA LEU A 22 -6.47 -13.14 8.92
C LEU A 22 -6.43 -14.32 9.91
N GLU A 23 -5.27 -14.92 10.12
CA GLU A 23 -5.11 -16.02 11.08
C GLU A 23 -5.47 -15.57 12.49
N ALA A 24 -5.04 -14.39 12.93
CA ALA A 24 -5.40 -13.84 14.22
C ALA A 24 -6.92 -13.62 14.38
N LEU A 25 -7.57 -13.05 13.35
CA LEU A 25 -9.02 -12.84 13.32
C LEU A 25 -9.78 -14.18 13.41
N LEU A 26 -9.41 -15.17 12.60
CA LEU A 26 -10.09 -16.46 12.59
C LEU A 26 -9.87 -17.26 13.88
N ARG A 27 -8.74 -17.06 14.56
CA ARG A 27 -8.50 -17.63 15.90
C ARG A 27 -9.34 -16.94 16.97
N GLU A 28 -9.49 -15.61 16.91
CA GLU A 28 -10.37 -14.86 17.82
C GLU A 28 -11.83 -15.32 17.71
N LEU A 29 -12.24 -15.74 16.51
CA LEU A 29 -13.56 -16.27 16.21
C LEU A 29 -13.69 -17.79 16.40
N GLU A 30 -12.66 -18.45 16.95
CA GLU A 30 -12.62 -19.91 17.18
C GLU A 30 -12.79 -20.78 15.92
N ILE A 31 -12.57 -20.20 14.72
CA ILE A 31 -12.60 -20.92 13.44
C ILE A 31 -11.29 -21.70 13.22
N LEU A 32 -10.16 -21.14 13.66
CA LEU A 32 -8.85 -21.80 13.60
C LEU A 32 -8.34 -22.13 15.00
N SER A 33 -7.77 -23.33 15.17
CA SER A 33 -7.02 -23.69 16.38
C SER A 33 -5.68 -22.95 16.46
N ALA A 34 -5.22 -22.68 17.69
CA ALA A 34 -3.91 -22.09 17.96
C ALA A 34 -2.74 -23.08 17.82
N ASP A 35 -3.01 -24.39 17.71
CA ASP A 35 -2.01 -25.43 17.96
C ASP A 35 -1.01 -25.63 16.81
N ASN A 36 -1.30 -25.13 15.60
CA ASN A 36 -0.44 -25.35 14.44
C ASN A 36 -0.53 -24.23 13.37
N PRO A 37 0.29 -23.16 13.49
CA PRO A 37 0.31 -22.06 12.54
C PRO A 37 0.65 -22.45 11.10
N GLN A 38 1.53 -23.44 10.90
CA GLN A 38 1.87 -23.92 9.55
C GLN A 38 0.67 -24.58 8.88
N LYS A 39 -0.06 -25.44 9.62
CA LYS A 39 -1.28 -26.08 9.14
C LYS A 39 -2.38 -25.05 8.86
N ASN A 40 -2.54 -24.05 9.72
CA ASN A 40 -3.48 -22.97 9.52
C ASN A 40 -3.19 -22.24 8.20
N ARG A 41 -1.96 -21.79 7.98
CA ARG A 41 -1.58 -21.11 6.74
C ARG A 41 -1.77 -21.96 5.49
N ALA A 42 -1.44 -23.26 5.55
CA ALA A 42 -1.69 -24.18 4.45
C ALA A 42 -3.19 -24.31 4.15
N HIS A 43 -4.02 -24.36 5.19
CA HIS A 43 -5.48 -24.38 5.04
C HIS A 43 -6.01 -23.07 4.44
N LEU A 44 -5.55 -21.91 4.93
CA LEU A 44 -5.93 -20.60 4.38
C LEU A 44 -5.63 -20.50 2.88
N LEU A 45 -4.43 -20.90 2.48
CA LEU A 45 -4.01 -20.89 1.06
C LEU A 45 -4.83 -21.88 0.22
N LYS A 46 -5.15 -23.05 0.77
CA LYS A 46 -5.99 -24.04 0.10
C LYS A 46 -7.38 -23.47 -0.18
N VAL A 47 -8.05 -22.90 0.83
CA VAL A 47 -9.39 -22.31 0.66
C VAL A 47 -9.34 -21.16 -0.34
N LEU A 48 -8.45 -20.19 -0.15
CA LEU A 48 -8.38 -19.02 -1.03
C LEU A 48 -8.09 -19.40 -2.49
N ILE A 49 -7.07 -20.21 -2.74
CA ILE A 49 -6.58 -20.44 -4.11
C ILE A 49 -7.32 -21.59 -4.79
N GLN A 50 -7.54 -22.70 -4.08
CA GLN A 50 -8.04 -23.93 -4.70
C GLN A 50 -9.57 -24.06 -4.64
N GLU A 51 -10.21 -23.51 -3.60
CA GLU A 51 -11.66 -23.66 -3.39
C GLU A 51 -12.42 -22.41 -3.84
N GLU A 52 -11.88 -21.23 -3.51
CA GLU A 52 -12.48 -19.92 -3.83
C GLU A 52 -11.93 -19.30 -5.13
N GLY A 53 -10.91 -19.91 -5.75
CA GLY A 53 -10.43 -19.50 -7.08
C GLY A 53 -9.63 -18.20 -7.13
N PHE A 54 -9.11 -17.70 -6.00
CA PHE A 54 -8.23 -16.52 -6.02
C PHE A 54 -6.91 -16.83 -6.72
N HIS A 55 -6.46 -15.90 -7.56
CA HIS A 55 -5.16 -16.00 -8.21
C HIS A 55 -4.12 -15.15 -7.49
N ARG A 56 -2.98 -15.73 -7.15
CA ARG A 56 -1.89 -14.98 -6.53
C ARG A 56 -1.14 -14.15 -7.58
N ILE A 57 -0.93 -12.87 -7.27
CA ILE A 57 -0.15 -11.93 -8.09
C ILE A 57 1.21 -11.73 -7.43
N GLU A 58 2.29 -11.96 -8.18
CA GLU A 58 3.65 -11.62 -7.75
C GLU A 58 3.98 -10.17 -8.14
N THR A 59 3.74 -9.24 -7.22
CA THR A 59 4.12 -7.83 -7.39
C THR A 59 4.44 -7.17 -6.04
N ASP A 60 5.05 -6.00 -6.08
CA ASP A 60 5.30 -5.16 -4.92
C ASP A 60 5.23 -3.67 -5.31
N PRO A 61 5.06 -2.75 -4.35
CA PRO A 61 4.94 -1.34 -4.65
C PRO A 61 6.14 -0.73 -5.38
N VAL A 62 7.37 -1.19 -5.12
CA VAL A 62 8.57 -0.64 -5.78
C VAL A 62 8.58 -1.04 -7.24
N ARG A 63 8.22 -2.29 -7.55
CA ARG A 63 8.07 -2.77 -8.92
C ARG A 63 7.00 -1.97 -9.68
N GLU A 64 5.80 -1.83 -9.13
CA GLU A 64 4.71 -1.07 -9.79
C GLU A 64 5.08 0.41 -9.96
N ALA A 65 5.88 0.98 -9.04
CA ALA A 65 6.40 2.34 -9.19
C ALA A 65 7.44 2.44 -10.32
N ARG A 66 8.31 1.44 -10.50
CA ARG A 66 9.28 1.40 -11.60
C ARG A 66 8.59 1.29 -12.96
N ASP A 67 7.49 0.56 -13.05
CA ASP A 67 6.69 0.46 -14.28
C ASP A 67 6.08 1.80 -14.69
N CYS A 68 6.07 2.80 -13.79
CA CYS A 68 5.59 4.15 -14.06
C CYS A 68 6.69 5.15 -14.48
N LEU A 69 7.96 4.75 -14.53
CA LEU A 69 9.07 5.65 -14.89
C LEU A 69 8.84 6.29 -16.28
N GLY A 70 9.04 7.60 -16.38
CA GLY A 70 8.81 8.38 -17.59
C GLY A 70 7.37 8.88 -17.79
N ALA A 71 6.41 8.45 -16.96
CA ALA A 71 5.06 9.02 -16.97
C ALA A 71 5.09 10.53 -16.67
N SER A 72 4.21 11.30 -17.30
CA SER A 72 4.26 12.78 -17.23
C SER A 72 3.72 13.33 -15.91
N PHE A 73 4.20 14.50 -15.50
CA PHE A 73 3.70 15.16 -14.30
C PHE A 73 2.46 16.02 -14.62
N ASN A 74 1.41 15.89 -13.79
CA ASN A 74 0.29 16.82 -13.74
C ASN A 74 -0.12 17.03 -12.28
N ALA A 75 -0.04 18.26 -11.78
CA ALA A 75 -0.34 18.59 -10.39
C ALA A 75 -1.75 18.18 -9.93
N ARG A 76 -2.71 18.09 -10.87
CA ARG A 76 -4.11 17.71 -10.59
C ARG A 76 -4.46 16.31 -11.05
N ALA A 77 -3.46 15.50 -11.41
CA ALA A 77 -3.64 14.15 -11.96
C ALA A 77 -4.69 13.35 -11.16
N LEU A 78 -5.62 12.76 -11.90
CA LEU A 78 -6.58 11.79 -11.40
C LEU A 78 -6.07 10.38 -11.65
N LEU A 79 -6.51 9.41 -10.85
CA LEU A 79 -6.20 7.99 -11.09
C LEU A 79 -6.70 7.48 -12.45
N ALA A 80 -7.69 8.14 -13.05
CA ALA A 80 -8.18 7.83 -14.39
C ALA A 80 -7.18 8.21 -15.51
N GLU A 81 -6.16 9.02 -15.20
CA GLU A 81 -5.08 9.39 -16.13
C GLU A 81 -3.83 8.52 -15.96
N ALA A 82 -3.87 7.54 -15.05
CA ALA A 82 -2.81 6.58 -14.85
C ALA A 82 -2.91 5.44 -15.89
N PRO A 83 -1.78 4.87 -16.35
CA PRO A 83 -0.41 5.12 -15.88
C PRO A 83 0.35 6.25 -16.59
N GLU A 84 -0.29 7.04 -17.45
CA GLU A 84 0.41 8.02 -18.29
C GLU A 84 0.74 9.34 -17.58
N LYS A 85 -0.04 9.71 -16.55
CA LYS A 85 0.12 10.98 -15.83
C LYS A 85 -0.06 10.84 -14.33
N PHE A 86 0.81 11.51 -13.58
CA PHE A 86 0.78 11.50 -12.12
C PHE A 86 1.14 12.85 -11.49
N ASN A 87 0.67 13.06 -10.27
CA ASN A 87 1.36 13.85 -9.26
C ASN A 87 1.94 12.91 -8.19
N CYS A 88 2.65 13.46 -7.21
CA CYS A 88 3.33 12.66 -6.19
C CYS A 88 2.38 11.68 -5.47
N SER A 89 1.24 12.15 -4.96
CA SER A 89 0.33 11.30 -4.18
C SER A 89 -0.55 10.39 -5.03
N SER A 90 -0.93 10.78 -6.25
CA SER A 90 -1.66 9.91 -7.18
C SER A 90 -0.78 8.76 -7.70
N LEU A 91 0.52 8.98 -7.89
CA LEU A 91 1.47 7.89 -8.16
C LEU A 91 1.44 6.85 -7.04
N MET A 92 1.56 7.29 -5.79
CA MET A 92 1.50 6.37 -4.64
C MET A 92 0.14 5.66 -4.58
N ALA A 93 -0.96 6.37 -4.81
CA ALA A 93 -2.29 5.78 -4.79
C ALA A 93 -2.50 4.74 -5.90
N TYR A 94 -1.95 4.98 -7.10
CA TYR A 94 -1.96 4.01 -8.19
C TYR A 94 -1.11 2.79 -7.84
N VAL A 95 0.15 2.99 -7.47
CA VAL A 95 1.11 1.94 -7.11
C VAL A 95 0.55 0.99 -6.06
N TYR A 96 0.05 1.52 -4.94
CA TYR A 96 -0.56 0.69 -3.90
C TYR A 96 -1.89 0.08 -4.34
N GLY A 97 -2.65 0.77 -5.19
CA GLY A 97 -3.85 0.22 -5.79
C GLY A 97 -3.57 -1.01 -6.66
N ARG A 98 -2.45 -1.04 -7.38
CA ARG A 98 -2.00 -2.22 -8.12
C ARG A 98 -1.66 -3.40 -7.21
N CYS A 99 -1.28 -3.13 -5.96
CA CYS A 99 -1.10 -4.11 -4.91
C CYS A 99 -2.39 -4.44 -4.12
N GLY A 100 -3.55 -3.93 -4.53
CA GLY A 100 -4.82 -4.15 -3.82
C GLY A 100 -4.92 -3.39 -2.49
N ILE A 101 -4.28 -2.22 -2.39
CA ILE A 101 -4.28 -1.35 -1.20
C ILE A 101 -4.71 0.07 -1.60
N ARG A 102 -5.90 0.49 -1.17
CA ARG A 102 -6.39 1.84 -1.46
C ARG A 102 -5.74 2.92 -0.58
N LEU A 103 -4.91 3.78 -1.16
CA LEU A 103 -4.45 5.00 -0.48
C LEU A 103 -5.38 6.20 -0.71
N PRO A 104 -5.50 7.12 0.26
CA PRO A 104 -6.12 8.42 0.06
C PRO A 104 -5.46 9.21 -1.07
N ARG A 105 -6.21 10.16 -1.65
CA ARG A 105 -5.75 10.96 -2.79
C ARG A 105 -4.56 11.87 -2.46
N TYR A 106 -4.55 12.47 -1.26
CA TYR A 106 -3.63 13.54 -0.90
C TYR A 106 -2.45 13.03 -0.06
N ALA A 107 -1.25 13.58 -0.27
CA ALA A 107 -0.04 13.19 0.45
C ALA A 107 -0.20 13.30 1.97
N LEU A 108 -0.80 14.39 2.47
CA LEU A 108 -1.08 14.54 3.91
C LEU A 108 -2.01 13.44 4.42
N SER A 109 -3.08 13.11 3.68
CA SER A 109 -3.98 12.03 4.07
C SER A 109 -3.30 10.66 4.02
N GLN A 110 -2.34 10.45 3.11
CA GLN A 110 -1.52 9.23 3.07
C GLN A 110 -0.59 9.16 4.30
N PHE A 111 -0.01 10.29 4.69
CA PHE A 111 0.82 10.39 5.90
C PHE A 111 0.01 10.11 7.18
N LEU A 112 -1.25 10.54 7.23
CA LEU A 112 -2.16 10.39 8.38
C LEU A 112 -3.01 9.10 8.36
N ARG A 113 -3.00 8.33 7.26
CA ARG A 113 -3.93 7.21 7.00
C ARG A 113 -3.90 6.13 8.10
N ASP A 114 -2.74 5.96 8.74
CA ASP A 114 -2.55 5.01 9.82
C ASP A 114 -1.46 5.56 10.75
N PRO A 115 -1.70 5.73 12.07
CA PRO A 115 -0.65 6.03 13.03
C PRO A 115 0.35 4.85 13.23
N GLY A 116 0.14 3.71 12.55
CA GLY A 116 1.04 2.56 12.53
C GLY A 116 2.49 2.89 12.17
N VAL A 117 3.40 2.41 13.04
CA VAL A 117 4.84 2.67 13.17
C VAL A 117 5.28 3.98 12.51
N SER A 118 5.16 5.10 13.23
CA SER A 118 6.01 6.25 12.92
C SER A 118 7.45 5.79 13.05
N VAL A 119 8.13 5.62 11.92
CA VAL A 119 9.48 5.07 11.88
C VAL A 119 10.51 6.21 11.90
N ASP A 120 10.23 7.30 12.63
CA ASP A 120 11.03 8.54 12.57
C ASP A 120 12.51 8.32 12.94
N PHE A 121 12.87 7.14 13.47
CA PHE A 121 14.23 6.77 13.85
C PHE A 121 14.78 5.44 13.29
N ALA A 122 14.01 4.66 12.52
CA ALA A 122 14.52 3.38 11.99
C ALA A 122 15.00 3.52 10.52
N PRO A 123 15.84 2.60 10.02
CA PRO A 123 16.37 2.67 8.65
C PRO A 123 15.26 2.78 7.60
N ILE A 124 15.49 3.50 6.51
CA ILE A 124 14.60 3.52 5.33
C ILE A 124 14.71 2.16 4.64
N PHE A 125 13.57 1.55 4.35
CA PHE A 125 13.50 0.28 3.63
C PHE A 125 12.75 0.41 2.31
N PRO A 126 12.97 -0.52 1.36
CA PRO A 126 12.23 -0.57 0.12
C PRO A 126 10.73 -0.64 0.40
N GLY A 127 9.94 0.16 -0.32
CA GLY A 127 8.50 0.26 -0.13
C GLY A 127 8.06 1.19 1.00
N ASP A 128 8.98 1.80 1.76
CA ASP A 128 8.62 2.88 2.68
C ASP A 128 8.26 4.14 1.85
N LEU A 129 7.13 4.77 2.20
CA LEU A 129 6.78 6.10 1.70
C LEU A 129 7.54 7.16 2.49
N ILE A 130 8.28 8.01 1.78
CA ILE A 130 9.09 9.09 2.35
C ILE A 130 8.42 10.41 2.04
N PHE A 131 8.17 11.20 3.08
CA PHE A 131 7.49 12.48 3.01
C PHE A 131 8.46 13.61 3.32
N THR A 132 8.36 14.68 2.56
CA THR A 132 9.19 15.87 2.73
C THR A 132 8.38 17.15 2.64
N GLY A 133 8.96 18.23 3.15
CA GLY A 133 8.55 19.58 2.83
C GLY A 133 8.83 19.93 1.37
N GLY A 134 8.10 20.92 0.88
CA GLY A 134 8.25 21.40 -0.49
C GLY A 134 7.18 22.44 -0.83
N PRO A 135 7.35 23.19 -1.93
CA PRO A 135 6.40 24.20 -2.35
C PRO A 135 5.04 23.57 -2.68
N THR A 136 4.10 23.70 -1.75
CA THR A 136 2.72 23.23 -1.88
C THR A 136 1.90 24.26 -2.64
N GLU A 137 1.83 24.14 -3.97
CA GLU A 137 0.79 24.87 -4.71
C GLU A 137 -0.59 24.17 -4.69
N TYR A 138 -0.72 22.99 -4.08
CA TYR A 138 -1.94 22.19 -4.25
C TYR A 138 -2.51 21.58 -2.96
N TRP A 139 -3.42 22.35 -2.38
CA TRP A 139 -4.71 21.95 -1.76
C TRP A 139 -4.79 21.37 -0.34
N ILE A 140 -3.69 21.24 0.42
CA ILE A 140 -3.81 21.22 1.89
C ILE A 140 -2.63 21.98 2.50
N HIS A 141 -2.83 23.27 2.78
CA HIS A 141 -2.01 23.96 3.76
C HIS A 141 -2.40 23.41 5.13
N ASN A 142 -1.57 22.55 5.69
CA ASN A 142 -1.52 22.41 7.13
C ASN A 142 -0.11 22.82 7.57
N ASP A 143 -0.04 24.02 8.12
CA ASP A 143 1.18 24.68 8.61
C ASP A 143 1.83 23.92 9.78
N GLU A 144 1.18 22.87 10.32
CA GLU A 144 1.71 22.11 11.46
C GLU A 144 2.66 20.96 11.05
N GLN A 145 2.44 20.31 9.89
CA GLN A 145 3.24 19.12 9.49
C GLN A 145 4.10 19.31 8.23
N HIS A 146 3.90 20.41 7.49
CA HIS A 146 4.73 20.77 6.34
C HIS A 146 4.90 19.65 5.28
N ILE A 147 3.89 18.79 5.08
CA ILE A 147 3.95 17.72 4.05
C ILE A 147 3.70 18.33 2.67
N GLY A 148 4.75 18.43 1.84
CA GLY A 148 4.67 18.96 0.48
C GLY A 148 4.92 17.95 -0.64
N HIS A 149 5.61 16.85 -0.35
CA HIS A 149 5.97 15.86 -1.36
C HIS A 149 6.04 14.44 -0.78
N VAL A 150 5.88 13.44 -1.66
CA VAL A 150 5.98 12.02 -1.30
C VAL A 150 6.65 11.23 -2.44
N GLY A 151 7.43 10.22 -2.05
CA GLY A 151 7.95 9.19 -2.96
C GLY A 151 8.11 7.86 -2.25
N ILE A 152 8.45 6.82 -3.00
CA ILE A 152 8.66 5.46 -2.48
C ILE A 152 10.13 5.06 -2.54
N ALA A 153 10.70 4.68 -1.40
CA ALA A 153 12.08 4.24 -1.32
C ALA A 153 12.28 2.88 -1.97
N THR A 154 13.46 2.66 -2.54
CA THR A 154 13.85 1.38 -3.17
C THR A 154 15.00 0.72 -2.41
N GLU A 155 15.37 -0.48 -2.83
CA GLU A 155 16.54 -1.24 -2.38
C GLU A 155 17.89 -0.59 -2.69
N ASN A 156 17.94 0.29 -3.70
CA ASN A 156 19.18 0.93 -4.15
C ASN A 156 19.50 2.24 -3.42
N ARG A 157 18.84 2.51 -2.28
CA ARG A 157 18.87 3.81 -1.58
C ARG A 157 18.48 4.97 -2.50
N THR A 158 17.60 4.69 -3.45
CA THR A 158 16.95 5.65 -4.34
C THR A 158 15.48 5.80 -3.95
N ILE A 159 14.80 6.73 -4.61
CA ILE A 159 13.38 7.00 -4.43
C ILE A 159 12.72 7.25 -5.78
N ILE A 160 11.51 6.71 -5.94
CA ILE A 160 10.67 6.92 -7.11
C ILE A 160 9.57 7.90 -6.74
N HIS A 161 9.42 8.97 -7.53
CA HIS A 161 8.46 10.04 -7.29
C HIS A 161 8.11 10.79 -8.59
N ALA A 162 7.00 11.54 -8.58
CA ALA A 162 6.57 12.36 -9.71
C ALA A 162 6.98 13.83 -9.51
N VAL A 163 7.78 14.39 -10.41
CA VAL A 163 8.40 15.72 -10.29
C VAL A 163 7.91 16.68 -11.37
N PRO A 164 7.50 17.92 -11.03
CA PRO A 164 7.18 18.94 -12.01
C PRO A 164 8.27 19.12 -13.06
N GLY A 165 7.88 19.09 -14.34
CA GLY A 165 8.79 19.26 -15.48
C GLY A 165 9.63 18.03 -15.86
N GLN A 166 9.71 17.00 -15.00
CA GLN A 166 10.48 15.77 -15.28
C GLN A 166 9.61 14.51 -15.40
N GLY A 167 8.42 14.50 -14.79
CA GLY A 167 7.59 13.30 -14.74
C GLY A 167 7.99 12.36 -13.61
N VAL A 168 7.72 11.07 -13.76
CA VAL A 168 8.10 10.05 -12.78
C VAL A 168 9.55 9.64 -13.01
N ILE A 169 10.38 9.83 -11.99
CA ILE A 169 11.82 9.56 -12.03
C ILE A 169 12.24 8.72 -10.82
N GLU A 170 13.42 8.09 -10.93
CA GLU A 170 14.13 7.47 -9.82
C GLU A 170 15.42 8.28 -9.56
N GLU A 171 15.58 8.83 -8.35
CA GLU A 171 16.77 9.60 -7.95
C GLU A 171 17.36 9.10 -6.64
N SER A 172 18.58 9.51 -6.29
CA SER A 172 19.18 9.09 -5.00
C SER A 172 18.40 9.70 -3.83
N LEU A 173 18.36 9.01 -2.67
CA LEU A 173 17.75 9.59 -1.47
C LEU A 173 18.43 10.90 -1.04
N ASN A 174 19.72 11.07 -1.34
CA ASN A 174 20.43 12.32 -1.03
C ASN A 174 19.92 13.48 -1.88
N ASP A 175 19.74 13.27 -3.18
CA ASP A 175 19.15 14.28 -4.08
C ASP A 175 17.70 14.55 -3.71
N PHE A 176 16.99 13.51 -3.26
CA PHE A 176 15.65 13.67 -2.75
C PHE A 176 15.58 14.57 -1.51
N PHE A 177 16.54 14.49 -0.60
CA PHE A 177 16.58 15.37 0.58
C PHE A 177 17.26 16.72 0.32
N ALA A 178 17.91 16.91 -0.84
CA ALA A 178 18.59 18.15 -1.15
C ALA A 178 17.57 19.33 -1.23
N GLY A 179 17.64 20.23 -0.25
CA GLY A 179 16.76 21.41 -0.16
C GLY A 179 15.33 21.12 0.28
N ARG A 180 15.06 19.94 0.87
CA ARG A 180 13.76 19.55 1.40
C ARG A 180 13.89 19.03 2.82
N ASP A 181 13.06 19.52 3.72
CA ASP A 181 13.00 19.02 5.09
C ASP A 181 12.35 17.64 5.11
N PHE A 182 12.98 16.68 5.78
CA PHE A 182 12.36 15.37 6.02
C PHE A 182 11.21 15.53 7.01
N SER A 183 9.99 15.22 6.57
CA SER A 183 8.79 15.35 7.39
C SER A 183 8.39 14.04 8.06
N GLY A 184 8.89 12.91 7.56
CA GLY A 184 8.66 11.59 8.14
C GLY A 184 8.52 10.51 7.08
N LYS A 185 8.27 9.29 7.54
CA LYS A 185 8.00 8.15 6.66
C LYS A 185 6.88 7.26 7.16
N ARG A 186 6.27 6.53 6.23
CA ARG A 186 5.23 5.53 6.52
C ARG A 186 5.53 4.22 5.83
N ARG A 187 5.36 3.12 6.57
CA ARG A 187 5.36 1.77 6.02
C ARG A 187 3.93 1.31 5.87
N ILE A 188 3.46 1.22 4.63
CA ILE A 188 2.08 0.82 4.34
C ILE A 188 1.92 -0.70 4.40
N ILE A 189 2.93 -1.46 3.97
CA ILE A 189 2.95 -2.92 4.01
C ILE A 189 3.95 -3.36 5.08
N PRO A 190 3.51 -4.06 6.15
CA PRO A 190 4.40 -4.65 7.13
C PRO A 190 5.42 -5.60 6.49
N ARG A 191 6.66 -5.61 7.00
CA ARG A 191 7.75 -6.46 6.45
C ARG A 191 7.55 -7.95 6.76
N GLU A 192 6.78 -8.22 7.80
CA GLU A 192 6.39 -9.56 8.25
C GLU A 192 4.88 -9.64 8.22
N GLY A 193 4.32 -10.84 8.15
CA GLY A 193 2.86 -11.01 8.10
C GLY A 193 2.36 -11.83 6.92
N GLY A 194 3.25 -12.16 5.97
CA GLY A 194 2.91 -12.97 4.81
C GLY A 194 1.86 -12.27 3.93
N LEU A 195 2.21 -11.10 3.39
CA LEU A 195 1.35 -10.41 2.44
C LEU A 195 1.09 -11.31 1.23
N LEU A 196 -0.19 -11.48 0.91
CA LEU A 196 -0.66 -12.00 -0.36
C LEU A 196 -1.33 -10.87 -1.12
N ILE A 197 -0.97 -10.72 -2.39
CA ILE A 197 -1.73 -9.93 -3.34
C ILE A 197 -2.51 -10.92 -4.19
N LEU A 198 -3.82 -10.82 -4.15
CA LEU A 198 -4.74 -11.75 -4.77
C LEU A 198 -5.60 -11.02 -5.80
N GLU A 199 -5.89 -11.70 -6.90
CA GLU A 199 -6.96 -11.37 -7.82
C GLU A 199 -8.18 -12.22 -7.50
N ALA A 200 -9.31 -11.58 -7.25
CA ALA A 200 -10.59 -12.25 -7.08
C ALA A 200 -11.05 -12.88 -8.40
N PRO A 201 -11.71 -14.04 -8.37
CA PRO A 201 -12.24 -14.65 -9.58
C PRO A 201 -13.34 -13.75 -10.20
N PRO A 202 -13.55 -13.82 -11.52
CA PRO A 202 -14.50 -12.96 -12.25
C PRO A 202 -15.92 -12.92 -11.64
N GLU A 203 -16.40 -14.05 -11.13
CA GLU A 203 -17.71 -14.19 -10.48
C GLU A 203 -17.82 -13.47 -9.12
N ASN A 204 -16.69 -13.14 -8.49
CA ASN A 204 -16.61 -12.47 -7.18
C ASN A 204 -15.69 -11.23 -7.23
N GLU A 205 -15.66 -10.53 -8.37
CA GLU A 205 -14.78 -9.39 -8.71
C GLU A 205 -14.65 -8.28 -7.65
N ALA A 206 -15.51 -8.23 -6.63
CA ALA A 206 -15.64 -7.08 -5.75
C ALA A 206 -15.42 -7.33 -4.26
N ASP A 207 -15.19 -8.56 -3.78
CA ASP A 207 -15.29 -8.80 -2.34
C ASP A 207 -14.18 -9.64 -1.73
N CYS A 208 -13.05 -9.01 -1.43
CA CYS A 208 -12.14 -9.50 -0.37
C CYS A 208 -12.43 -8.82 0.97
N SER A 209 -13.67 -8.35 1.22
CA SER A 209 -13.99 -7.77 2.52
C SER A 209 -13.84 -8.81 3.62
N GLU A 210 -13.66 -8.30 4.84
CA GLU A 210 -13.75 -9.12 6.04
C GLU A 210 -15.03 -9.98 6.04
N ALA A 211 -16.18 -9.46 5.61
CA ALA A 211 -17.43 -10.21 5.55
C ALA A 211 -17.36 -11.39 4.57
N TYR A 212 -16.74 -11.21 3.40
CA TYR A 212 -16.52 -12.30 2.45
C TYR A 212 -15.55 -13.35 3.02
N LEU A 213 -14.41 -12.91 3.56
CA LEU A 213 -13.43 -13.80 4.16
C LEU A 213 -14.03 -14.61 5.31
N LEU A 214 -14.82 -13.99 6.19
CA LEU A 214 -15.52 -14.70 7.26
C LEU A 214 -16.57 -15.68 6.74
N LYS A 215 -17.25 -15.36 5.63
CA LYS A 215 -18.22 -16.26 4.99
C LYS A 215 -17.55 -17.52 4.43
N ILE A 216 -16.37 -17.40 3.81
CA ILE A 216 -15.67 -18.56 3.23
C ILE A 216 -15.05 -19.45 4.31
N PHE A 217 -14.49 -18.84 5.37
CA PHE A 217 -13.83 -19.60 6.44
C PHE A 217 -14.81 -20.09 7.53
N GLY A 218 -15.95 -19.43 7.75
CA GLY A 218 -16.96 -19.85 8.73
C GLY A 218 -17.91 -20.95 8.26
N ARG A 219 -17.72 -21.48 7.04
CA ARG A 219 -18.50 -22.58 6.46
C ARG A 219 -17.96 -23.98 6.80
N SER A 220 -16.82 -24.06 7.50
CA SER A 220 -16.13 -25.30 7.86
C SER A 220 -16.65 -25.93 9.14
#